data_AF-A0A1G2B0D5-F1
#
_entry.id   AF-A0A1G2B0D5-F1
#
_cell.length_a   1.000
_cell.length_b   1.000
_cell.length_c   1.000
_cell.angle_alpha   90.00
_cell.angle_beta   90.00
_cell.angle_gamma   90.00
#
_symmetry.space_group_name_H-M   'P 1'
#
loop_
_entity.id
_entity.type
_entity.pdbx_description
1 polymer ?
#
loop_
_entity_poly.entity_id
_entity_poly.type
_entity_poly.pdbx_seq_one_letter_code
_entity_poly.pdbx_strand_id
1 'polypeptide(L)'
;MRKRYLLPALALAAVGIFFTGALAVRANVDDAAVSYLSETMGAVGEEVTIHGNDFGDDCPGKSQTLCALQVFWGDTNVNFMVDAEGNGVSWTDTAITVKVPEDAESGDIRVYRNETFNHGQDDEYQETFDITGPEFTVLDAEDAPTITKVWPTEVVVGDTVTIYGHDLEDACEGESTLTCTAQVYFGDGLVDFQVNVEGEGVSWADDMIVVTVPESAEAGAIRVYHDKTYNYNEPDGYTVGYNIEGSEMTVYDSSTDAARTQEILDIQNEAAAFDSGDPGFVTGFDTITEALGLDIVQDEAAETQAEALLDKIYGDFDSGSNLGQAENEYSYIFFVAYNVGTTAGLGAGERAGVLNSWRAAYGDNAPGSTAEWQDILKIGNGRWPAVESMSAESRALANFQKIYKRNPDYSNAYDEVAVKILAYGLRPEPRDTVRELGGVNIFRNIYGYTPTSAVDWDAVRAITYSGATR
;
A
#
# COMPACT_ATOMS: atom_id res chain seq x y z
N MET A 1 28.86 -68.08 36.91
CA MET A 1 27.57 -67.38 37.17
C MET A 1 26.75 -67.42 35.88
N ARG A 2 25.75 -68.30 35.81
CA ARG A 2 24.80 -68.45 34.71
C ARG A 2 23.43 -68.67 35.33
N LYS A 3 22.43 -67.87 35.00
CA LYS A 3 21.01 -68.24 35.11
C LYS A 3 20.23 -67.68 33.93
N ARG A 4 19.78 -68.59 33.07
CA ARG A 4 18.59 -68.50 32.20
C ARG A 4 17.36 -68.74 33.08
N TYR A 5 16.22 -68.11 32.77
CA TYR A 5 14.81 -68.59 32.84
C TYR A 5 14.00 -67.46 32.15
N LEU A 6 13.36 -67.54 30.97
CA LEU A 6 12.37 -68.49 30.40
C LEU A 6 11.11 -68.66 31.29
N LEU A 7 10.07 -67.89 30.91
CA LEU A 7 8.61 -68.08 30.94
C LEU A 7 7.98 -69.07 31.94
N PRO A 8 6.76 -68.74 32.42
CA PRO A 8 5.63 -69.51 31.90
C PRO A 8 4.39 -68.69 31.51
N ALA A 9 3.50 -69.42 30.85
CA ALA A 9 2.33 -69.03 30.09
C ALA A 9 1.07 -68.72 30.92
N LEU A 10 0.12 -68.06 30.23
CA LEU A 10 -1.34 -68.14 30.27
C LEU A 10 -2.02 -68.74 31.52
N ALA A 11 -2.99 -67.97 32.06
CA ALA A 11 -4.34 -68.48 32.25
C ALA A 11 -5.38 -67.34 32.18
N LEU A 12 -6.36 -67.56 31.31
CA LEU A 12 -7.56 -66.79 31.04
C LEU A 12 -8.53 -66.89 32.23
N ALA A 13 -9.09 -65.77 32.69
CA ALA A 13 -10.33 -65.76 33.47
C ALA A 13 -11.13 -64.51 33.11
N ALA A 14 -12.10 -64.70 32.20
CA ALA A 14 -13.13 -63.72 31.92
C ALA A 14 -14.06 -63.61 33.13
N VAL A 15 -14.15 -62.41 33.71
CA VAL A 15 -15.27 -62.02 34.58
C VAL A 15 -15.82 -60.73 33.99
N GLY A 16 -16.92 -60.88 33.25
CA GLY A 16 -17.72 -59.75 32.81
C GLY A 16 -18.41 -59.14 34.02
N ILE A 17 -18.14 -57.87 34.29
CA ILE A 17 -18.97 -57.01 35.11
C ILE A 17 -19.33 -55.81 34.25
N PHE A 18 -20.63 -55.68 33.99
CA PHE A 18 -21.24 -54.55 33.29
C PHE A 18 -20.90 -53.25 34.02
N PHE A 19 -20.13 -52.37 33.37
CA PHE A 19 -20.11 -50.95 33.69
C PHE A 19 -21.30 -50.30 32.97
N THR A 20 -22.46 -50.22 33.63
CA THR A 20 -23.49 -49.23 33.31
C THR A 20 -23.41 -48.15 34.37
N GLY A 21 -22.78 -47.06 34.00
CA GLY A 21 -22.54 -45.91 34.87
C GLY A 21 -21.58 -44.97 34.19
N ALA A 22 -21.99 -44.43 33.04
CA ALA A 22 -21.38 -43.22 32.54
C ALA A 22 -21.60 -42.14 33.61
N LEU A 23 -20.54 -41.79 34.32
CA LEU A 23 -20.48 -40.55 35.07
C LEU A 23 -20.44 -39.45 34.00
N ALA A 24 -21.61 -38.99 33.58
CA ALA A 24 -21.71 -37.77 32.81
C ALA A 24 -21.33 -36.63 33.75
N VAL A 25 -20.09 -36.15 33.62
CA VAL A 25 -19.79 -34.77 33.99
C VAL A 25 -20.66 -33.94 33.05
N ARG A 26 -21.75 -33.37 33.56
CA ARG A 26 -22.35 -32.18 32.93
C ARG A 26 -21.28 -31.10 33.04
N ALA A 27 -20.60 -30.81 31.94
CA ALA A 27 -20.13 -29.45 31.76
C ALA A 27 -21.39 -28.59 31.71
N ASN A 28 -21.54 -27.63 32.62
CA ASN A 28 -22.43 -26.50 32.36
C ASN A 28 -21.83 -25.80 31.13
N VAL A 29 -22.61 -25.68 30.06
CA VAL A 29 -22.25 -24.93 28.84
C VAL A 29 -23.15 -23.69 28.78
N ASP A 30 -23.42 -23.06 29.93
CA ASP A 30 -24.37 -21.96 30.07
C ASP A 30 -23.79 -20.86 30.99
N ASP A 31 -22.49 -20.52 30.83
CA ASP A 31 -21.93 -19.32 31.46
C ASP A 31 -21.69 -18.29 30.36
N ALA A 32 -22.37 -17.15 30.45
CA ALA A 32 -22.25 -16.06 29.52
C ALA A 32 -20.81 -15.52 29.47
N ALA A 33 -20.25 -15.44 28.26
CA ALA A 33 -18.85 -15.09 28.06
C ALA A 33 -18.65 -14.33 26.75
N VAL A 34 -17.76 -13.32 26.77
CA VAL A 34 -17.22 -12.71 25.55
C VAL A 34 -16.03 -13.54 25.09
N SER A 35 -16.08 -14.02 23.87
CA SER A 35 -15.04 -14.85 23.27
C SER A 35 -13.99 -14.01 22.54
N TYR A 36 -14.42 -13.08 21.67
CA TYR A 36 -13.54 -12.19 20.91
C TYR A 36 -14.34 -11.00 20.36
N LEU A 37 -13.63 -9.97 19.87
CA LEU A 37 -14.21 -8.83 19.16
C LEU A 37 -13.89 -8.98 17.66
N SER A 38 -14.78 -8.53 16.77
CA SER A 38 -14.51 -8.48 15.33
C SER A 38 -13.35 -7.53 15.03
N GLU A 39 -13.22 -6.47 15.83
CA GLU A 39 -12.15 -5.48 15.83
C GLU A 39 -11.78 -5.19 17.28
N THR A 40 -10.50 -5.09 17.59
CA THR A 40 -9.97 -4.79 18.94
C THR A 40 -9.70 -3.31 19.17
N MET A 41 -10.00 -2.48 18.18
CA MET A 41 -9.95 -1.03 18.24
C MET A 41 -10.90 -0.43 17.21
N GLY A 42 -11.15 0.86 17.28
CA GLY A 42 -11.96 1.56 16.27
C GLY A 42 -12.16 3.02 16.62
N ALA A 43 -12.36 3.82 15.57
CA ALA A 43 -12.69 5.23 15.71
C ALA A 43 -14.15 5.39 16.15
N VAL A 44 -14.45 6.54 16.75
CA VAL A 44 -15.82 6.93 17.09
C VAL A 44 -16.74 6.76 15.88
N GLY A 45 -17.83 6.00 16.05
CA GLY A 45 -18.86 5.76 15.05
C GLY A 45 -18.66 4.52 14.15
N GLU A 46 -17.50 3.86 14.23
CA GLU A 46 -17.26 2.57 13.56
C GLU A 46 -18.03 1.43 14.24
N GLU A 47 -18.45 0.44 13.46
CA GLU A 47 -19.19 -0.72 13.96
C GLU A 47 -18.21 -1.81 14.43
N VAL A 48 -18.39 -2.27 15.68
CA VAL A 48 -17.70 -3.45 16.22
C VAL A 48 -18.71 -4.52 16.57
N THR A 49 -18.36 -5.79 16.33
CA THR A 49 -19.16 -6.95 16.72
C THR A 49 -18.46 -7.73 17.83
N ILE A 50 -19.13 -7.85 18.97
CA ILE A 50 -18.70 -8.61 20.14
C ILE A 50 -19.24 -10.03 19.99
N HIS A 51 -18.36 -11.02 19.90
CA HIS A 51 -18.72 -12.43 19.78
C HIS A 51 -18.63 -13.14 21.12
N GLY A 52 -19.58 -14.04 21.38
CA GLY A 52 -19.60 -14.81 22.60
C GLY A 52 -20.71 -15.84 22.62
N ASN A 53 -21.16 -16.18 23.82
CA ASN A 53 -22.25 -17.12 24.04
C ASN A 53 -23.11 -16.69 25.22
N ASP A 54 -24.39 -17.09 25.18
CA ASP A 54 -25.37 -16.86 26.26
C ASP A 54 -25.54 -15.37 26.61
N PHE A 55 -25.43 -14.48 25.61
CA PHE A 55 -25.71 -13.06 25.78
C PHE A 55 -27.20 -12.78 26.01
N GLY A 56 -28.09 -13.73 25.68
CA GLY A 56 -29.53 -13.62 25.79
C GLY A 56 -30.13 -12.58 24.84
N ASP A 57 -30.91 -13.00 23.85
CA ASP A 57 -31.57 -12.11 22.87
C ASP A 57 -33.06 -11.88 23.13
N ASP A 58 -33.56 -12.33 24.28
CA ASP A 58 -34.99 -12.50 24.56
C ASP A 58 -35.74 -11.25 25.07
N CYS A 59 -35.18 -10.04 24.89
CA CYS A 59 -35.84 -8.81 25.38
C CYS A 59 -37.09 -8.29 24.61
N PRO A 60 -37.59 -8.84 23.47
CA PRO A 60 -38.82 -8.33 22.89
C PRO A 60 -40.08 -9.09 23.33
N GLY A 61 -40.97 -8.41 24.07
CA GLY A 61 -42.42 -8.72 24.03
C GLY A 61 -43.14 -9.10 25.32
N LYS A 62 -42.54 -9.01 26.51
CA LYS A 62 -43.27 -9.24 27.78
C LYS A 62 -43.49 -7.92 28.50
N SER A 63 -44.74 -7.48 28.59
CA SER A 63 -45.15 -6.16 29.11
C SER A 63 -44.90 -5.92 30.61
N GLN A 64 -43.99 -6.66 31.26
CA GLN A 64 -43.70 -6.60 32.70
C GLN A 64 -42.21 -6.81 33.06
N THR A 65 -41.30 -6.86 32.08
CA THR A 65 -39.85 -7.05 32.33
C THR A 65 -39.12 -5.71 32.24
N LEU A 66 -38.36 -5.35 33.28
CA LEU A 66 -37.29 -4.34 33.15
C LEU A 66 -36.08 -5.09 32.58
N CYS A 67 -35.69 -4.77 31.36
CA CYS A 67 -34.48 -5.28 30.72
C CYS A 67 -33.50 -4.11 30.58
N ALA A 68 -32.22 -4.33 30.81
CA ALA A 68 -31.15 -3.40 30.48
C ALA A 68 -30.07 -4.19 29.76
N LEU A 69 -29.79 -3.81 28.51
CA LEU A 69 -28.75 -4.38 27.67
C LEU A 69 -27.78 -3.24 27.35
N GLN A 70 -26.55 -3.37 27.84
CA GLN A 70 -25.54 -2.32 27.77
C GLN A 70 -24.18 -2.89 27.39
N VAL A 71 -23.44 -2.13 26.59
CA VAL A 71 -22.02 -2.38 26.31
C VAL A 71 -21.24 -1.16 26.81
N PHE A 72 -20.17 -1.41 27.56
CA PHE A 72 -19.32 -0.38 28.15
C PHE A 72 -17.94 -0.33 27.48
N TRP A 73 -17.44 0.88 27.29
CA TRP A 73 -16.06 1.27 27.00
C TRP A 73 -15.57 2.15 28.15
N GLY A 74 -14.85 1.55 29.11
CA GLY A 74 -14.50 2.23 30.36
C GLY A 74 -15.75 2.62 31.17
N ASP A 75 -15.91 3.93 31.39
CA ASP A 75 -17.07 4.54 32.07
C ASP A 75 -18.21 4.93 31.10
N THR A 76 -17.98 4.87 29.78
CA THR A 76 -18.97 5.21 28.74
C THR A 76 -19.75 3.97 28.31
N ASN A 77 -21.05 4.09 28.05
CA ASN A 77 -21.88 2.95 27.68
C ASN A 77 -22.96 3.25 26.63
N VAL A 78 -23.27 2.26 25.81
CA VAL A 78 -24.39 2.28 24.86
C VAL A 78 -25.57 1.53 25.46
N ASN A 79 -26.77 2.12 25.48
CA ASN A 79 -27.97 1.51 26.06
C ASN A 79 -28.97 1.11 24.98
N PHE A 80 -29.06 -0.19 24.73
CA PHE A 80 -29.83 -0.75 23.64
C PHE A 80 -31.35 -0.60 23.82
N MET A 81 -31.83 -0.19 25.00
CA MET A 81 -33.26 0.12 25.22
C MET A 81 -33.62 1.60 25.02
N VAL A 82 -32.64 2.49 25.02
CA VAL A 82 -32.84 3.94 24.85
C VAL A 82 -32.42 4.38 23.43
N ASP A 83 -31.45 3.67 22.85
CA ASP A 83 -30.79 4.04 21.58
C ASP A 83 -31.24 3.18 20.38
N ALA A 84 -32.25 2.31 20.57
CA ALA A 84 -32.72 1.34 19.58
C ALA A 84 -33.39 1.92 18.32
N GLU A 85 -33.88 3.17 18.35
CA GLU A 85 -34.47 3.80 17.17
C GLU A 85 -33.40 4.54 16.35
N GLY A 86 -32.59 3.78 15.59
CA GLY A 86 -31.86 4.31 14.43
C GLY A 86 -30.33 4.22 14.43
N ASN A 87 -29.69 3.63 15.45
CA ASN A 87 -28.22 3.70 15.62
C ASN A 87 -27.38 2.49 15.14
N GLY A 88 -27.94 1.57 14.34
CA GLY A 88 -27.14 0.48 13.74
C GLY A 88 -26.71 -0.61 14.73
N VAL A 89 -27.51 -0.83 15.77
CA VAL A 89 -27.18 -1.72 16.87
C VAL A 89 -27.94 -3.05 16.73
N SER A 90 -27.27 -4.19 16.89
CA SER A 90 -27.89 -5.53 16.87
C SER A 90 -27.41 -6.39 18.05
N TRP A 91 -28.30 -7.20 18.62
CA TRP A 91 -27.99 -8.08 19.75
C TRP A 91 -28.63 -9.45 19.50
N THR A 92 -27.82 -10.49 19.59
CA THR A 92 -28.21 -11.89 19.52
C THR A 92 -27.54 -12.65 20.66
N ASP A 93 -27.94 -13.90 20.88
CA ASP A 93 -27.36 -14.72 21.94
C ASP A 93 -25.84 -14.95 21.80
N THR A 94 -25.28 -14.80 20.59
CA THR A 94 -23.87 -15.10 20.30
C THR A 94 -23.10 -13.92 19.70
N ALA A 95 -23.76 -12.81 19.40
CA ALA A 95 -23.13 -11.64 18.78
C ALA A 95 -23.87 -10.34 19.11
N ILE A 96 -23.11 -9.29 19.39
CA ILE A 96 -23.62 -7.93 19.63
C ILE A 96 -22.87 -6.97 18.71
N THR A 97 -23.55 -6.34 17.75
CA THR A 97 -22.97 -5.30 16.88
C THR A 97 -23.37 -3.92 17.38
N VAL A 98 -22.40 -3.04 17.57
CA VAL A 98 -22.60 -1.71 18.16
C VAL A 98 -21.54 -0.73 17.65
N LYS A 99 -21.88 0.56 17.57
CA LYS A 99 -20.93 1.60 17.18
C LYS A 99 -20.13 2.11 18.37
N VAL A 100 -18.85 2.42 18.15
CA VAL A 100 -18.00 3.06 19.16
C VAL A 100 -18.57 4.44 19.53
N PRO A 101 -18.90 4.73 20.79
CA PRO A 101 -19.50 6.01 21.19
C PRO A 101 -18.49 7.17 21.21
N GLU A 102 -18.97 8.42 21.13
CA GLU A 102 -18.16 9.66 21.04
C GLU A 102 -17.22 9.88 22.23
N ASP A 103 -17.60 9.41 23.42
CA ASP A 103 -16.80 9.51 24.65
C ASP A 103 -16.22 8.15 25.07
N ALA A 104 -16.07 7.21 24.14
CA ALA A 104 -15.54 5.90 24.46
C ALA A 104 -14.11 6.03 25.02
N GLU A 105 -13.79 5.25 26.05
CA GLU A 105 -12.43 5.15 26.57
C GLU A 105 -11.84 3.78 26.20
N SER A 106 -10.54 3.78 25.89
CA SER A 106 -9.79 2.53 25.73
C SER A 106 -9.80 1.74 27.03
N GLY A 107 -10.02 0.44 26.94
CA GLY A 107 -10.10 -0.45 28.10
C GLY A 107 -10.97 -1.66 27.83
N ASP A 108 -11.18 -2.49 28.86
CA ASP A 108 -12.00 -3.70 28.74
C ASP A 108 -13.43 -3.39 28.28
N ILE A 109 -13.88 -4.09 27.23
CA ILE A 109 -15.29 -4.10 26.87
C ILE A 109 -16.06 -4.85 27.94
N ARG A 110 -17.13 -4.26 28.45
CA ARG A 110 -18.05 -4.98 29.36
C ARG A 110 -19.43 -5.10 28.76
N VAL A 111 -19.93 -6.33 28.73
CA VAL A 111 -21.30 -6.65 28.33
C VAL A 111 -22.13 -6.85 29.59
N TYR A 112 -23.10 -5.96 29.77
CA TYR A 112 -23.99 -5.97 30.93
C TYR A 112 -25.42 -6.28 30.51
N ARG A 113 -26.00 -7.27 31.18
CA ARG A 113 -27.42 -7.60 31.08
C ARG A 113 -28.02 -7.63 32.47
N ASN A 114 -29.17 -6.98 32.63
CA ASN A 114 -29.99 -7.09 33.82
C ASN A 114 -31.46 -7.23 33.44
N GLU A 115 -32.06 -8.33 33.88
CA GLU A 115 -33.46 -8.62 33.67
C GLU A 115 -34.15 -8.85 35.00
N THR A 116 -35.26 -8.13 35.20
CA THR A 116 -36.14 -8.32 36.34
C THR A 116 -37.49 -8.82 35.88
N PHE A 117 -37.86 -10.03 36.31
CA PHE A 117 -39.15 -10.62 36.04
C PHE A 117 -40.11 -10.36 37.21
N ASN A 118 -41.18 -9.61 36.96
CA ASN A 118 -42.31 -9.53 37.88
C ASN A 118 -43.27 -10.70 37.64
N HIS A 119 -43.05 -11.81 38.35
CA HIS A 119 -43.98 -12.95 38.33
C HIS A 119 -45.04 -12.78 39.42
N GLY A 120 -46.01 -11.89 39.19
CA GLY A 120 -47.27 -11.79 39.95
C GLY A 120 -47.24 -12.15 41.45
N GLN A 121 -47.17 -11.10 42.28
CA GLN A 121 -47.36 -11.07 43.74
C GLN A 121 -46.39 -11.79 44.69
N ASP A 122 -45.54 -12.76 44.34
CA ASP A 122 -44.67 -13.36 45.39
C ASP A 122 -43.23 -13.76 45.04
N ASP A 123 -42.77 -13.77 43.78
CA ASP A 123 -41.35 -14.06 43.49
C ASP A 123 -40.79 -13.13 42.38
N GLU A 124 -39.91 -12.21 42.77
CA GLU A 124 -39.08 -11.41 41.86
C GLU A 124 -37.83 -12.23 41.51
N TYR A 125 -37.68 -12.56 40.24
CA TYR A 125 -36.50 -13.27 39.75
C TYR A 125 -35.65 -12.27 38.96
N GLN A 126 -34.40 -12.10 39.39
CA GLN A 126 -33.44 -11.19 38.77
C GLN A 126 -32.28 -12.01 38.21
N GLU A 127 -32.04 -11.90 36.90
CA GLU A 127 -30.82 -12.38 36.28
C GLU A 127 -29.96 -11.18 35.92
N THR A 128 -28.70 -11.23 36.33
CA THR A 128 -27.73 -10.18 36.03
C THR A 128 -26.40 -10.82 35.73
N PHE A 129 -25.79 -10.41 34.62
CA PHE A 129 -24.39 -10.65 34.37
C PHE A 129 -23.69 -9.39 33.90
N ASP A 130 -22.43 -9.29 34.28
CA ASP A 130 -21.49 -8.24 33.90
C ASP A 130 -20.22 -8.98 33.47
N ILE A 131 -20.06 -9.11 32.16
CA ILE A 131 -19.01 -9.92 31.55
C ILE A 131 -17.96 -8.97 31.01
N THR A 132 -16.76 -9.05 31.56
CA THR A 132 -15.58 -8.40 31.01
C THR A 132 -15.08 -9.23 29.82
N GLY A 133 -15.05 -8.61 28.66
CA GLY A 133 -14.43 -9.11 27.44
C GLY A 133 -13.02 -8.55 27.25
N PRO A 134 -12.44 -8.74 26.05
CA PRO A 134 -11.15 -8.19 25.70
C PRO A 134 -11.11 -6.66 25.77
N GLU A 135 -9.92 -6.11 25.94
CA GLU A 135 -9.65 -4.68 25.78
C GLU A 135 -10.03 -4.21 24.37
N PHE A 136 -10.56 -2.99 24.27
CA PHE A 136 -10.78 -2.28 23.02
C PHE A 136 -10.08 -0.94 23.08
N THR A 137 -9.28 -0.62 22.06
CA THR A 137 -8.63 0.69 21.95
C THR A 137 -9.51 1.65 21.16
N VAL A 138 -9.94 2.74 21.79
CA VAL A 138 -10.65 3.81 21.09
C VAL A 138 -9.62 4.67 20.39
N LEU A 139 -9.74 4.78 19.07
CA LEU A 139 -8.89 5.65 18.27
C LEU A 139 -9.47 7.06 18.31
N ASP A 140 -8.66 8.04 18.68
CA ASP A 140 -9.00 9.44 18.41
C ASP A 140 -8.90 9.63 16.89
N ALA A 141 -9.92 10.23 16.28
CA ALA A 141 -10.02 10.30 14.82
C ALA A 141 -8.87 11.12 14.17
N GLU A 142 -8.10 11.86 14.97
CA GLU A 142 -6.95 12.65 14.54
C GLU A 142 -5.63 11.87 14.54
N ASP A 143 -5.54 10.71 15.22
CA ASP A 143 -4.31 9.90 15.38
C ASP A 143 -4.44 8.47 14.79
N ALA A 144 -5.51 8.20 14.02
CA ALA A 144 -5.68 6.91 13.35
C ALA A 144 -4.78 6.83 12.11
N PRO A 145 -4.09 5.69 11.89
CA PRO A 145 -3.21 5.57 10.75
C PRO A 145 -4.01 5.54 9.45
N THR A 146 -3.62 6.37 8.48
CA THR A 146 -4.40 6.59 7.25
C THR A 146 -3.53 6.48 6.02
N ILE A 147 -4.02 5.81 4.98
CA ILE A 147 -3.44 5.89 3.65
C ILE A 147 -4.10 7.05 2.92
N THR A 148 -3.30 8.06 2.58
CA THR A 148 -3.77 9.24 1.84
C THR A 148 -3.63 9.06 0.33
N LYS A 149 -2.67 8.25 -0.13
CA LYS A 149 -2.39 8.06 -1.55
C LYS A 149 -1.55 6.81 -1.81
N VAL A 150 -1.72 6.20 -2.98
CA VAL A 150 -0.85 5.15 -3.52
C VAL A 150 -0.29 5.61 -4.86
N TRP A 151 0.99 5.38 -5.12
CA TRP A 151 1.67 5.81 -6.33
C TRP A 151 2.78 4.85 -6.76
N PRO A 152 2.95 4.56 -8.06
CA PRO A 152 1.99 4.80 -9.14
C PRO A 152 0.78 3.88 -8.99
N THR A 153 -0.37 4.23 -9.56
CA THR A 153 -1.62 3.43 -9.44
C THR A 153 -1.70 2.29 -10.46
N GLU A 154 -0.74 2.21 -11.38
CA GLU A 154 -0.65 1.21 -12.45
C GLU A 154 0.74 0.59 -12.45
N VAL A 155 0.83 -0.69 -12.09
CA VAL A 155 2.11 -1.39 -11.87
C VAL A 155 2.08 -2.83 -12.39
N VAL A 156 3.26 -3.44 -12.53
CA VAL A 156 3.42 -4.90 -12.64
C VAL A 156 4.27 -5.43 -11.50
N VAL A 157 4.32 -6.75 -11.40
CA VAL A 157 5.29 -7.47 -10.57
C VAL A 157 6.70 -6.91 -10.73
N GLY A 158 7.35 -6.59 -9.62
CA GLY A 158 8.70 -6.05 -9.55
C GLY A 158 8.81 -4.53 -9.61
N ASP A 159 7.74 -3.81 -9.95
CA ASP A 159 7.72 -2.34 -9.80
C ASP A 159 7.78 -1.95 -8.33
N THR A 160 8.29 -0.75 -8.05
CA THR A 160 8.18 -0.13 -6.74
C THR A 160 6.95 0.77 -6.66
N VAL A 161 6.23 0.64 -5.55
CA VAL A 161 5.06 1.45 -5.17
C VAL A 161 5.40 2.21 -3.89
N THR A 162 4.99 3.48 -3.83
CA THR A 162 4.97 4.30 -2.63
C THR A 162 3.53 4.49 -2.16
N ILE A 163 3.29 4.15 -0.90
CA ILE A 163 2.04 4.35 -0.18
C ILE A 163 2.29 5.53 0.76
N TYR A 164 1.54 6.60 0.62
CA TYR A 164 1.63 7.79 1.48
C TYR A 164 0.52 7.79 2.52
N GLY A 165 0.82 8.32 3.70
CA GLY A 165 -0.12 8.32 4.80
C GLY A 165 0.32 9.12 6.01
N HIS A 166 -0.36 8.86 7.11
CA HIS A 166 -0.02 9.34 8.45
C HIS A 166 -0.03 8.16 9.42
N ASP A 167 0.85 8.19 10.41
CA ASP A 167 1.03 7.15 11.42
C ASP A 167 1.24 5.74 10.81
N LEU A 168 1.91 5.69 9.65
CA LEU A 168 2.25 4.44 8.96
C LEU A 168 3.48 3.75 9.56
N GLU A 169 4.16 4.38 10.53
CA GLU A 169 5.45 3.93 11.01
C GLU A 169 5.40 2.50 11.55
N ASP A 170 6.48 1.77 11.27
CA ASP A 170 6.81 0.53 11.93
C ASP A 170 7.16 0.81 13.39
N ALA A 171 6.18 0.74 14.28
CA ALA A 171 6.43 0.86 15.70
C ALA A 171 7.00 -0.43 16.32
N CYS A 172 7.73 -1.24 15.52
CA CYS A 172 8.52 -2.36 15.98
C CYS A 172 9.96 -1.94 16.37
N GLU A 173 10.37 -0.68 16.17
CA GLU A 173 11.66 -0.19 16.68
C GLU A 173 11.63 0.07 18.20
N GLY A 174 12.42 -0.69 18.96
CA GLY A 174 12.94 -0.23 20.27
C GLY A 174 12.59 -1.02 21.53
N GLU A 175 11.73 -2.03 21.51
CA GLU A 175 11.41 -2.82 22.72
C GLU A 175 11.55 -4.34 22.54
N SER A 176 12.48 -4.93 23.31
CA SER A 176 12.86 -6.35 23.24
C SER A 176 11.80 -7.37 23.68
N THR A 177 10.57 -6.93 23.95
CA THR A 177 9.45 -7.75 24.45
C THR A 177 8.25 -7.79 23.52
N LEU A 178 8.29 -7.05 22.40
CA LEU A 178 7.20 -7.00 21.43
C LEU A 178 7.45 -8.00 20.29
N THR A 179 6.41 -8.77 19.94
CA THR A 179 6.34 -9.43 18.62
C THR A 179 5.45 -8.57 17.76
N CYS A 180 5.99 -8.07 16.66
CA CYS A 180 5.36 -7.02 15.86
C CYS A 180 5.38 -7.46 14.39
N THR A 181 4.25 -7.32 13.70
CA THR A 181 4.02 -7.80 12.33
C THR A 181 3.45 -6.66 11.50
N ALA A 182 4.21 -6.15 10.53
CA ALA A 182 3.72 -5.19 9.55
C ALA A 182 3.65 -5.86 8.16
N GLN A 183 2.57 -5.63 7.41
CA GLN A 183 2.31 -6.27 6.11
C GLN A 183 1.64 -5.28 5.14
N VAL A 184 1.91 -5.46 3.84
CA VAL A 184 1.22 -4.74 2.76
C VAL A 184 0.56 -5.77 1.85
N TYR A 185 -0.74 -5.60 1.62
CA TYR A 185 -1.55 -6.44 0.74
C TYR A 185 -1.86 -5.72 -0.56
N PHE A 186 -1.76 -6.47 -1.66
CA PHE A 186 -2.14 -6.02 -3.00
C PHE A 186 -3.39 -6.77 -3.46
N GLY A 187 -4.52 -6.06 -3.60
CA GLY A 187 -5.78 -6.61 -4.08
C GLY A 187 -6.65 -7.23 -2.99
N ASP A 188 -7.71 -7.94 -3.40
CA ASP A 188 -8.69 -8.57 -2.49
C ASP A 188 -8.24 -9.93 -1.93
N GLY A 189 -7.13 -10.46 -2.44
CA GLY A 189 -6.49 -11.65 -1.91
C GLY A 189 -5.72 -11.33 -0.64
N LEU A 190 -6.09 -11.96 0.48
CA LEU A 190 -5.22 -12.18 1.64
C LEU A 190 -4.09 -13.13 1.24
N VAL A 191 -3.25 -12.75 0.28
CA VAL A 191 -1.99 -13.45 0.03
C VAL A 191 -1.04 -12.92 1.08
N ASP A 192 -0.83 -13.77 2.08
CA ASP A 192 0.06 -13.58 3.22
C ASP A 192 1.50 -13.38 2.74
N PHE A 193 1.82 -12.15 2.32
CA PHE A 193 3.20 -11.72 2.17
C PHE A 193 3.59 -11.07 3.49
N GLN A 194 4.17 -11.87 4.38
CA GLN A 194 4.97 -11.37 5.48
C GLN A 194 6.23 -10.72 4.89
N VAL A 195 6.13 -9.45 4.51
CA VAL A 195 7.34 -8.63 4.52
C VAL A 195 7.58 -8.32 5.97
N ASN A 196 8.25 -9.25 6.65
CA ASN A 196 8.84 -8.93 7.94
C ASN A 196 9.59 -7.61 7.78
N VAL A 197 9.55 -6.81 8.83
CA VAL A 197 10.08 -5.44 8.98
C VAL A 197 11.49 -5.19 8.39
N GLU A 198 12.23 -6.26 8.05
CA GLU A 198 13.56 -6.25 7.40
C GLU A 198 13.64 -7.08 6.09
N GLY A 199 12.53 -7.28 5.38
CA GLY A 199 12.49 -8.04 4.12
C GLY A 199 13.05 -7.25 2.94
N GLU A 200 13.71 -7.94 1.99
CA GLU A 200 14.16 -7.33 0.74
C GLU A 200 12.96 -6.73 -0.02
N GLY A 201 12.97 -5.41 -0.25
CA GLY A 201 11.99 -4.73 -1.09
C GLY A 201 10.85 -3.99 -0.38
N VAL A 202 10.92 -3.78 0.95
CA VAL A 202 10.06 -2.81 1.65
C VAL A 202 10.87 -1.85 2.51
N SER A 203 10.48 -0.58 2.52
CA SER A 203 10.95 0.44 3.45
C SER A 203 9.74 1.09 4.12
N TRP A 204 9.77 1.21 5.44
CA TRP A 204 8.74 1.86 6.25
C TRP A 204 9.20 3.23 6.72
N ALA A 205 8.26 4.17 6.82
CA ALA A 205 8.38 5.46 7.46
C ALA A 205 6.98 5.90 7.91
N ASP A 206 6.93 6.89 8.81
CA ASP A 206 5.68 7.41 9.37
C ASP A 206 4.71 7.96 8.31
N ASP A 207 5.26 8.62 7.30
CA ASP A 207 4.50 9.28 6.25
C ASP A 207 4.49 8.51 4.91
N MET A 208 5.28 7.44 4.80
CA MET A 208 5.34 6.63 3.58
C MET A 208 5.83 5.20 3.77
N ILE A 209 5.34 4.30 2.92
CA ILE A 209 5.84 2.94 2.76
C ILE A 209 6.25 2.77 1.30
N VAL A 210 7.46 2.27 1.06
CA VAL A 210 7.93 1.94 -0.29
C VAL A 210 8.02 0.42 -0.39
N VAL A 211 7.31 -0.18 -1.34
CA VAL A 211 7.18 -1.64 -1.48
C VAL A 211 7.33 -2.09 -2.93
N THR A 212 8.06 -3.18 -3.15
CA THR A 212 8.12 -3.85 -4.46
C THR A 212 6.92 -4.76 -4.65
N VAL A 213 6.24 -4.64 -5.80
CA VAL A 213 5.05 -5.42 -6.16
C VAL A 213 5.41 -6.90 -6.29
N PRO A 214 4.84 -7.80 -5.47
CA PRO A 214 5.17 -9.22 -5.51
C PRO A 214 4.54 -9.95 -6.71
N GLU A 215 5.07 -11.14 -7.06
CA GLU A 215 4.53 -12.01 -8.13
C GLU A 215 3.06 -12.38 -7.95
N SER A 216 2.57 -12.39 -6.72
CA SER A 216 1.19 -12.72 -6.36
C SER A 216 0.26 -11.52 -6.26
N ALA A 217 0.71 -10.32 -6.61
CA ALA A 217 -0.10 -9.12 -6.51
C ALA A 217 -1.29 -9.15 -7.49
N GLU A 218 -2.47 -8.78 -6.99
CA GLU A 218 -3.69 -8.66 -7.79
C GLU A 218 -4.15 -7.20 -7.85
N ALA A 219 -4.93 -6.85 -8.87
CA ALA A 219 -5.57 -5.54 -8.94
C ALA A 219 -6.64 -5.42 -7.83
N GLY A 220 -6.72 -4.24 -7.21
CA GLY A 220 -7.67 -3.93 -6.14
C GLY A 220 -7.08 -2.92 -5.15
N ALA A 221 -7.76 -2.73 -4.01
CA ALA A 221 -7.26 -1.84 -2.97
C ALA A 221 -5.92 -2.33 -2.39
N ILE A 222 -5.03 -1.39 -2.08
CA ILE A 222 -3.88 -1.69 -1.22
C ILE A 222 -4.34 -1.65 0.22
N ARG A 223 -3.93 -2.64 1.03
CA ARG A 223 -4.17 -2.62 2.48
C ARG A 223 -2.84 -2.68 3.23
N VAL A 224 -2.69 -1.87 4.26
CA VAL A 224 -1.55 -1.90 5.17
C VAL A 224 -2.02 -2.47 6.49
N TYR A 225 -1.43 -3.57 6.91
CA TYR A 225 -1.71 -4.22 8.19
C TYR A 225 -0.54 -4.07 9.13
N HIS A 226 -0.83 -3.81 10.40
CA HIS A 226 0.18 -3.67 11.42
C HIS A 226 -0.33 -4.27 12.72
N ASP A 227 0.42 -5.16 13.34
CA ASP A 227 0.04 -5.84 14.57
C ASP A 227 1.14 -5.78 15.61
N LYS A 228 0.79 -5.37 16.83
CA LYS A 228 1.66 -5.36 18.00
C LYS A 228 1.16 -6.35 19.03
N THR A 229 1.96 -7.36 19.34
CA THR A 229 1.71 -8.25 20.48
C THR A 229 2.60 -7.90 21.66
N TYR A 230 1.98 -7.54 22.78
CA TYR A 230 2.65 -7.21 24.03
C TYR A 230 2.85 -8.48 24.88
N ASN A 231 4.08 -8.95 25.00
CA ASN A 231 4.41 -10.05 25.91
C ASN A 231 4.70 -9.52 27.32
N TYR A 232 3.66 -9.15 28.08
CA TYR A 232 3.80 -9.07 29.53
C TYR A 232 3.85 -10.48 30.13
N ASN A 233 4.45 -10.64 31.31
CA ASN A 233 4.62 -11.94 32.01
C ASN A 233 3.30 -12.58 32.51
N GLU A 234 2.18 -12.34 31.82
CA GLU A 234 0.89 -12.99 32.02
C GLU A 234 0.67 -14.06 30.93
N PRO A 235 -0.08 -15.14 31.22
CA PRO A 235 -0.18 -16.30 30.31
C PRO A 235 -0.89 -16.01 28.98
N ASP A 236 -1.56 -14.87 28.86
CA ASP A 236 -2.33 -14.47 27.68
C ASP A 236 -1.82 -13.10 27.20
N GLY A 237 -0.82 -13.10 26.32
CA GLY A 237 -0.40 -11.88 25.62
C GLY A 237 -1.56 -11.33 24.77
N TYR A 238 -1.62 -10.01 24.59
CA TYR A 238 -2.64 -9.36 23.78
C TYR A 238 -2.03 -8.70 22.55
N THR A 239 -2.82 -8.66 21.47
CA THR A 239 -2.43 -8.41 20.08
C THR A 239 -3.29 -7.25 19.54
N VAL A 240 -2.63 -6.18 19.09
CA VAL A 240 -3.22 -4.90 18.68
C VAL A 240 -2.96 -4.73 17.18
N GLY A 241 -3.99 -5.00 16.35
CA GLY A 241 -3.91 -4.96 14.89
C GLY A 241 -4.60 -3.73 14.27
N TYR A 242 -3.99 -3.16 13.23
CA TYR A 242 -4.51 -2.13 12.34
C TYR A 242 -4.68 -2.74 10.95
N ASN A 243 -5.78 -2.45 10.25
CA ASN A 243 -5.96 -2.76 8.84
C ASN A 243 -6.44 -1.51 8.11
N ILE A 244 -5.53 -0.87 7.37
CA ILE A 244 -5.77 0.42 6.72
C ILE A 244 -5.97 0.15 5.24
N GLU A 245 -7.17 0.42 4.72
CA GLU A 245 -7.47 0.29 3.31
C GLU A 245 -7.18 1.62 2.57
N GLY A 246 -6.39 1.53 1.51
CA GLY A 246 -5.99 2.63 0.65
C GLY A 246 -6.70 2.61 -0.69
N SER A 247 -6.26 3.51 -1.58
CA SER A 247 -6.80 3.62 -2.93
C SER A 247 -6.63 2.34 -3.75
N GLU A 248 -7.52 2.14 -4.73
CA GLU A 248 -7.38 1.06 -5.72
C GLU A 248 -6.12 1.22 -6.57
N MET A 249 -5.44 0.09 -6.76
CA MET A 249 -4.31 -0.07 -7.66
C MET A 249 -4.66 -1.09 -8.75
N THR A 250 -4.26 -0.78 -9.98
CA THR A 250 -4.29 -1.76 -11.07
C THR A 250 -2.94 -2.46 -11.15
N VAL A 251 -2.93 -3.75 -10.81
CA VAL A 251 -1.79 -4.63 -11.03
C VAL A 251 -2.01 -5.37 -12.34
N TYR A 252 -1.09 -5.18 -13.28
CA TYR A 252 -1.08 -5.91 -14.54
C TYR A 252 -0.28 -7.21 -14.36
N ASP A 253 -0.94 -8.33 -14.64
CA ASP A 253 -0.28 -9.62 -14.82
C ASP A 253 -0.31 -9.97 -16.31
N SER A 254 0.69 -10.75 -16.73
CA SER A 254 0.79 -11.39 -18.03
C SER A 254 -0.50 -12.09 -18.49
N SER A 255 -1.35 -12.51 -17.56
CA SER A 255 -2.65 -13.13 -17.85
C SER A 255 -3.77 -12.14 -18.21
N THR A 256 -3.68 -10.88 -17.78
CA THR A 256 -4.73 -9.84 -17.98
C THR A 256 -4.33 -8.79 -19.02
N ASP A 257 -3.06 -8.44 -19.15
CA ASP A 257 -2.55 -7.53 -20.17
C ASP A 257 -1.08 -7.84 -20.57
N ALA A 258 -0.90 -8.95 -21.28
CA ALA A 258 0.41 -9.44 -21.70
C ALA A 258 1.29 -8.41 -22.42
N ALA A 259 0.67 -7.49 -23.19
CA ALA A 259 1.43 -6.46 -23.92
C ALA A 259 1.99 -5.42 -22.94
N ARG A 260 1.17 -4.97 -21.99
CA ARG A 260 1.58 -4.00 -20.98
C ARG A 260 2.59 -4.57 -19.98
N THR A 261 2.43 -5.84 -19.62
CA THR A 261 3.41 -6.57 -18.80
C THR A 261 4.75 -6.70 -19.50
N GLN A 262 4.75 -7.10 -20.78
CA GLN A 262 5.99 -7.22 -21.55
C GLN A 262 6.72 -5.88 -21.66
N GLU A 263 6.00 -4.78 -21.93
CA GLU A 263 6.61 -3.45 -22.01
C GLU A 263 7.34 -3.07 -20.70
N ILE A 264 6.75 -3.36 -19.54
CA ILE A 264 7.41 -3.03 -18.27
C ILE A 264 8.61 -3.95 -18.00
N LEU A 265 8.52 -5.25 -18.32
CA LEU A 265 9.67 -6.15 -18.23
C LEU A 265 10.81 -5.68 -19.15
N ASP A 266 10.48 -5.19 -20.34
CA ASP A 266 11.46 -4.61 -21.27
C ASP A 266 12.10 -3.36 -20.68
N ILE A 267 11.32 -2.46 -20.03
CA ILE A 267 11.85 -1.30 -19.29
C ILE A 267 12.81 -1.74 -18.17
N GLN A 268 12.45 -2.76 -17.38
CA GLN A 268 13.27 -3.23 -16.27
C GLN A 268 14.59 -3.85 -16.75
N ASN A 269 14.53 -4.68 -17.78
CA ASN A 269 15.71 -5.28 -18.40
C ASN A 269 16.61 -4.22 -19.05
N GLU A 270 16.01 -3.23 -19.71
CA GLU A 270 16.74 -2.12 -20.33
C GLU A 270 17.43 -1.24 -19.28
N ALA A 271 16.74 -0.92 -18.17
CA ALA A 271 17.34 -0.18 -17.07
C ALA A 271 18.50 -0.93 -16.41
N ALA A 272 18.38 -2.25 -16.20
CA ALA A 272 19.44 -3.07 -15.65
C ALA A 272 20.66 -3.17 -16.58
N ALA A 273 20.49 -3.00 -17.90
CA ALA A 273 21.62 -2.91 -18.83
C ALA A 273 22.35 -1.55 -18.73
N PHE A 274 21.63 -0.49 -18.32
CA PHE A 274 22.20 0.85 -18.14
C PHE A 274 22.91 1.07 -16.80
N ASP A 275 22.61 0.24 -15.79
CA ASP A 275 23.25 0.26 -14.47
C ASP A 275 24.00 -1.06 -14.20
N SER A 276 25.33 -1.03 -14.16
CA SER A 276 26.13 -2.21 -13.82
C SER A 276 26.15 -2.55 -12.32
N GLY A 277 25.60 -1.70 -11.45
CA GLY A 277 25.57 -1.91 -10.00
C GLY A 277 26.95 -1.94 -9.30
N ASP A 278 28.04 -1.84 -10.06
CA ASP A 278 29.43 -1.80 -9.57
C ASP A 278 30.01 -0.40 -9.81
N PRO A 279 30.25 0.40 -8.74
CA PRO A 279 30.83 1.75 -8.80
C PRO A 279 32.33 1.76 -9.16
N GLY A 280 32.77 0.80 -9.97
CA GLY A 280 34.10 0.73 -10.57
C GLY A 280 34.10 0.09 -11.97
N PHE A 281 32.92 -0.22 -12.50
CA PHE A 281 32.74 -0.81 -13.82
C PHE A 281 32.20 0.27 -14.78
N VAL A 282 33.01 0.65 -15.77
CA VAL A 282 32.54 1.52 -16.86
C VAL A 282 31.67 0.67 -17.78
N THR A 283 30.37 0.96 -17.87
CA THR A 283 29.48 0.31 -18.84
C THR A 283 29.90 0.70 -20.27
N GLY A 284 30.65 -0.15 -20.96
CA GLY A 284 31.06 0.11 -22.34
C GLY A 284 29.95 -0.21 -23.35
N PHE A 285 30.12 0.23 -24.61
CA PHE A 285 29.25 -0.15 -25.74
C PHE A 285 28.98 -1.66 -25.78
N ASP A 286 30.06 -2.43 -25.69
CA ASP A 286 29.99 -3.89 -25.77
C ASP A 286 29.20 -4.48 -24.59
N THR A 287 29.29 -3.89 -23.40
CA THR A 287 28.54 -4.35 -22.23
C THR A 287 27.05 -4.12 -22.39
N ILE A 288 26.65 -2.90 -22.77
CA ILE A 288 25.23 -2.56 -22.92
C ILE A 288 24.63 -3.37 -24.07
N THR A 289 25.34 -3.50 -25.19
CA THR A 289 24.85 -4.27 -26.34
C THR A 289 24.77 -5.77 -26.04
N GLU A 290 25.73 -6.34 -25.31
CA GLU A 290 25.67 -7.73 -24.86
C GLU A 290 24.50 -7.95 -23.89
N ALA A 291 24.31 -7.07 -22.90
CA ALA A 291 23.23 -7.16 -21.93
C ALA A 291 21.84 -7.08 -22.58
N LEU A 292 21.69 -6.22 -23.59
CA LEU A 292 20.45 -6.07 -24.36
C LEU A 292 20.32 -7.11 -25.49
N GLY A 293 21.32 -7.96 -25.71
CA GLY A 293 21.32 -8.93 -26.82
C GLY A 293 21.28 -8.28 -28.21
N LEU A 294 21.86 -7.08 -28.36
CA LEU A 294 21.85 -6.30 -29.60
C LEU A 294 23.07 -6.63 -30.46
N ASP A 295 22.83 -6.81 -31.77
CA ASP A 295 23.87 -6.91 -32.79
C ASP A 295 23.95 -5.58 -33.55
N ILE A 296 24.52 -4.56 -32.91
CA ILE A 296 24.70 -3.22 -33.49
C ILE A 296 26.17 -2.82 -33.50
N VAL A 297 26.54 -1.95 -34.45
CA VAL A 297 27.90 -1.43 -34.59
C VAL A 297 27.96 -0.03 -33.98
N GLN A 298 29.03 0.24 -33.24
CA GLN A 298 29.27 1.55 -32.64
C GLN A 298 29.30 2.65 -33.72
N ASP A 299 28.53 3.72 -33.50
CA ASP A 299 28.42 4.89 -34.38
C ASP A 299 28.96 6.13 -33.67
N GLU A 300 30.27 6.38 -33.84
CA GLU A 300 30.97 7.53 -33.24
C GLU A 300 30.30 8.88 -33.59
N ALA A 301 29.68 9.00 -34.77
CA ALA A 301 29.04 10.25 -35.18
C ALA A 301 27.72 10.48 -34.42
N ALA A 302 26.95 9.42 -34.17
CA ALA A 302 25.76 9.48 -33.32
C ALA A 302 26.14 9.77 -31.86
N GLU A 303 27.23 9.18 -31.36
CA GLU A 303 27.77 9.43 -30.01
C GLU A 303 28.23 10.88 -29.85
N THR A 304 29.00 11.42 -30.80
CA THR A 304 29.38 12.85 -30.79
C THR A 304 28.15 13.77 -30.80
N GLN A 305 27.10 13.40 -31.54
CA GLN A 305 25.86 14.16 -31.53
C GLN A 305 25.14 14.07 -30.17
N ALA A 306 25.16 12.91 -29.54
CA ALA A 306 24.59 12.69 -28.21
C ALA A 306 25.33 13.52 -27.14
N GLU A 307 26.66 13.47 -27.12
CA GLU A 307 27.51 14.29 -26.26
C GLU A 307 27.17 15.79 -26.41
N ALA A 308 27.07 16.31 -27.64
CA ALA A 308 26.73 17.71 -27.87
C ALA A 308 25.30 18.09 -27.41
N LEU A 309 24.40 17.12 -27.26
CA LEU A 309 23.08 17.33 -26.66
C LEU A 309 23.16 17.28 -25.13
N LEU A 310 23.91 16.33 -24.59
CA LEU A 310 24.15 16.17 -23.15
C LEU A 310 24.91 17.37 -22.59
N ASP A 311 25.85 17.95 -23.34
CA ASP A 311 26.57 19.17 -22.99
C ASP A 311 25.63 20.37 -22.76
N LYS A 312 24.60 20.48 -23.59
CA LYS A 312 23.59 21.56 -23.45
C LYS A 312 22.73 21.37 -22.21
N ILE A 313 22.61 20.14 -21.72
CA ILE A 313 21.87 19.79 -20.52
C ILE A 313 22.82 20.01 -19.34
N TYR A 314 23.85 19.18 -19.18
CA TYR A 314 24.67 19.08 -17.98
C TYR A 314 25.86 20.06 -17.90
N GLY A 315 26.12 20.84 -18.95
CA GLY A 315 27.33 21.67 -19.04
C GLY A 315 28.48 20.88 -19.66
N ASP A 316 29.71 21.11 -19.22
CA ASP A 316 30.91 20.43 -19.77
C ASP A 316 30.91 18.93 -19.40
N PHE A 317 30.18 18.12 -20.19
CA PHE A 317 29.95 16.69 -19.97
C PHE A 317 31.27 15.90 -20.07
N ASP A 318 32.17 16.36 -20.94
CA ASP A 318 33.51 15.81 -21.23
C ASP A 318 34.54 16.03 -20.08
N SER A 319 34.25 16.90 -19.10
CA SER A 319 35.26 17.33 -18.10
C SER A 319 35.27 16.58 -16.76
N GLY A 320 34.45 15.53 -16.59
CA GLY A 320 34.44 14.71 -15.37
C GLY A 320 34.16 15.48 -14.07
N SER A 321 33.57 16.68 -14.15
CA SER A 321 33.48 17.62 -13.02
C SER A 321 32.07 17.92 -12.51
N ASN A 322 31.01 17.60 -13.29
CA ASN A 322 29.61 17.82 -12.88
C ASN A 322 28.78 16.53 -12.71
N LEU A 323 29.14 15.45 -13.40
CA LEU A 323 28.60 14.12 -13.13
C LEU A 323 29.67 13.39 -12.33
N GLY A 324 29.34 12.97 -11.11
CA GLY A 324 30.28 12.25 -10.26
C GLY A 324 30.79 10.99 -10.96
N GLN A 325 31.99 11.10 -11.54
CA GLN A 325 32.83 10.03 -12.11
C GLN A 325 32.30 9.35 -13.38
N ALA A 326 33.24 9.01 -14.27
CA ALA A 326 33.08 8.49 -15.63
C ALA A 326 32.36 7.11 -15.74
N GLU A 327 31.63 6.69 -14.72
CA GLU A 327 31.15 5.32 -14.54
C GLU A 327 29.80 5.09 -15.25
N ASN A 328 28.97 6.13 -15.43
CA ASN A 328 27.69 6.06 -16.16
C ASN A 328 27.62 6.92 -17.44
N GLU A 329 28.68 7.64 -17.80
CA GLU A 329 28.71 8.58 -18.94
C GLU A 329 28.21 7.92 -20.23
N TYR A 330 28.67 6.69 -20.46
CA TYR A 330 28.36 5.94 -21.65
C TYR A 330 26.90 5.46 -21.69
N SER A 331 26.25 5.20 -20.55
CA SER A 331 24.81 4.89 -20.53
C SER A 331 23.96 6.06 -21.05
N TYR A 332 24.31 7.31 -20.77
CA TYR A 332 23.62 8.48 -21.34
C TYR A 332 23.88 8.63 -22.83
N ILE A 333 25.14 8.54 -23.23
CA ILE A 333 25.52 8.61 -24.64
C ILE A 333 24.78 7.53 -25.40
N PHE A 334 24.77 6.30 -24.87
CA PHE A 334 24.11 5.18 -25.50
C PHE A 334 22.61 5.41 -25.60
N PHE A 335 21.95 5.77 -24.49
CA PHE A 335 20.53 6.07 -24.46
C PHE A 335 20.17 7.15 -25.49
N VAL A 336 20.96 8.23 -25.61
CA VAL A 336 20.67 9.31 -26.56
C VAL A 336 21.01 8.93 -28.00
N ALA A 337 22.15 8.29 -28.24
CA ALA A 337 22.66 7.97 -29.57
C ALA A 337 21.88 6.82 -30.24
N TYR A 338 21.64 5.74 -29.49
CA TYR A 338 21.09 4.51 -30.05
C TYR A 338 19.59 4.43 -29.85
N ASN A 339 18.89 4.22 -30.96
CA ASN A 339 17.43 4.11 -31.02
C ASN A 339 16.98 2.67 -30.76
N VAL A 340 17.11 2.21 -29.52
CA VAL A 340 16.90 0.81 -29.13
C VAL A 340 15.92 0.69 -27.97
N GLY A 341 15.52 -0.54 -27.66
CA GLY A 341 14.66 -0.86 -26.53
C GLY A 341 13.27 -0.25 -26.64
N THR A 342 12.72 0.10 -25.48
CA THR A 342 11.36 0.62 -25.32
C THR A 342 11.23 2.04 -25.88
N THR A 343 12.31 2.82 -25.87
CA THR A 343 12.32 4.21 -26.36
C THR A 343 12.66 4.36 -27.84
N ALA A 344 12.63 3.27 -28.62
CA ALA A 344 12.95 3.28 -30.05
C ALA A 344 12.01 4.13 -30.92
N GLY A 345 10.86 4.57 -30.39
CA GLY A 345 9.97 5.55 -31.03
C GLY A 345 10.47 7.00 -30.96
N LEU A 346 11.45 7.28 -30.08
CA LEU A 346 11.96 8.62 -29.84
C LEU A 346 13.15 8.96 -30.76
N GLY A 347 13.33 10.24 -31.09
CA GLY A 347 14.57 10.71 -31.70
C GLY A 347 15.63 11.05 -30.65
N ALA A 348 16.90 11.13 -31.03
CA ALA A 348 18.00 11.50 -30.12
C ALA A 348 17.72 12.80 -29.32
N GLY A 349 17.16 13.82 -29.97
CA GLY A 349 16.76 15.06 -29.30
C GLY A 349 15.62 14.89 -28.28
N GLU A 350 14.68 13.96 -28.52
CA GLU A 350 13.61 13.65 -27.57
C GLU A 350 14.15 12.86 -26.38
N ARG A 351 15.05 11.89 -26.61
CA ARG A 351 15.73 11.13 -25.54
C ARG A 351 16.62 12.01 -24.68
N ALA A 352 17.39 12.92 -25.28
CA ALA A 352 18.08 13.97 -24.53
C ALA A 352 17.08 14.84 -23.74
N GLY A 353 15.92 15.14 -24.33
CA GLY A 353 14.82 15.82 -23.65
C GLY A 353 14.27 15.04 -22.45
N VAL A 354 14.20 13.71 -22.50
CA VAL A 354 13.81 12.84 -21.37
C VAL A 354 14.78 13.02 -20.21
N LEU A 355 16.09 12.89 -20.45
CA LEU A 355 17.12 13.12 -19.44
C LEU A 355 17.04 14.52 -18.82
N ASN A 356 16.79 15.55 -19.64
CA ASN A 356 16.61 16.92 -19.14
C ASN A 356 15.34 17.08 -18.28
N SER A 357 14.27 16.33 -18.59
CA SER A 357 13.02 16.36 -17.80
C SER A 357 13.21 15.65 -16.47
N TRP A 358 13.88 14.48 -16.48
CA TRP A 358 14.28 13.77 -15.28
C TRP A 358 15.17 14.65 -14.38
N ARG A 359 16.21 15.29 -14.95
CA ARG A 359 17.09 16.21 -14.22
C ARG A 359 16.31 17.39 -13.63
N ALA A 360 15.38 17.96 -14.40
CA ALA A 360 14.54 19.02 -13.89
C ALA A 360 13.72 18.53 -12.68
N ALA A 361 13.20 17.31 -12.72
CA ALA A 361 12.39 16.74 -11.65
C ALA A 361 13.20 16.37 -10.38
N TYR A 362 14.34 15.70 -10.55
CA TYR A 362 15.08 15.05 -9.45
C TYR A 362 16.42 15.71 -9.09
N GLY A 363 16.85 16.73 -9.85
CA GLY A 363 18.07 17.50 -9.58
C GLY A 363 19.22 17.18 -10.52
N ASP A 364 20.40 17.72 -10.20
CA ASP A 364 21.58 17.68 -11.07
C ASP A 364 22.39 16.37 -11.02
N ASN A 365 22.06 15.47 -10.09
CA ASN A 365 22.75 14.19 -9.98
C ASN A 365 22.44 13.35 -11.21
N ALA A 366 23.42 12.59 -11.70
CA ALA A 366 23.22 11.56 -12.70
C ALA A 366 22.34 10.42 -12.10
N PRO A 367 21.41 9.76 -12.84
CA PRO A 367 20.94 8.43 -12.46
C PRO A 367 22.14 7.52 -12.19
N GLY A 368 22.22 7.05 -10.96
CA GLY A 368 23.25 6.17 -10.43
C GLY A 368 22.76 4.76 -10.15
N SER A 369 21.46 4.50 -10.32
CA SER A 369 20.83 3.23 -9.99
C SER A 369 19.86 2.74 -11.07
N THR A 370 19.63 1.43 -11.09
CA THR A 370 18.65 0.77 -11.95
C THR A 370 17.27 1.39 -11.79
N ALA A 371 16.85 1.73 -10.56
CA ALA A 371 15.56 2.37 -10.30
C ALA A 371 15.43 3.74 -10.98
N GLU A 372 16.48 4.57 -10.95
CA GLU A 372 16.46 5.87 -11.64
C GLU A 372 16.45 5.72 -13.16
N TRP A 373 17.13 4.70 -13.71
CA TRP A 373 17.05 4.37 -15.13
C TRP A 373 15.67 3.85 -15.55
N GLN A 374 15.00 3.06 -14.69
CA GLN A 374 13.61 2.67 -14.92
C GLN A 374 12.70 3.90 -15.01
N ASP A 375 12.89 4.90 -14.14
CA ASP A 375 12.09 6.14 -14.18
C ASP A 375 12.36 6.96 -15.45
N ILE A 376 13.60 7.03 -15.92
CA ILE A 376 13.96 7.67 -17.19
C ILE A 376 13.26 6.98 -18.37
N LEU A 377 13.28 5.64 -18.40
CA LEU A 377 12.61 4.87 -19.44
C LEU A 377 11.09 4.99 -19.33
N LYS A 378 10.51 4.98 -18.12
CA LYS A 378 9.08 5.25 -17.88
C LYS A 378 8.68 6.61 -18.44
N ILE A 379 9.43 7.68 -18.13
CA ILE A 379 9.20 9.01 -18.70
C ILE A 379 9.22 8.98 -20.23
N GLY A 380 10.21 8.30 -20.81
CA GLY A 380 10.37 8.11 -22.25
C GLY A 380 9.22 7.35 -22.93
N ASN A 381 8.55 6.47 -22.20
CA ASN A 381 7.38 5.71 -22.66
C ASN A 381 6.04 6.36 -22.22
N GLY A 382 6.07 7.56 -21.67
CA GLY A 382 4.87 8.27 -21.22
C GLY A 382 4.25 7.74 -19.92
N ARG A 383 4.98 6.89 -19.20
CA ARG A 383 4.59 6.28 -17.93
C ARG A 383 5.07 7.10 -16.75
N TRP A 384 4.32 6.99 -15.66
CA TRP A 384 4.64 7.66 -14.42
C TRP A 384 5.92 7.09 -13.80
N PRO A 385 6.87 7.94 -13.38
CA PRO A 385 8.01 7.47 -12.59
C PRO A 385 7.53 6.94 -11.23
N ALA A 386 8.27 6.00 -10.67
CA ALA A 386 7.98 5.41 -9.36
C ALA A 386 8.17 6.43 -8.24
N VAL A 387 9.21 7.27 -8.32
CA VAL A 387 9.48 8.29 -7.31
C VAL A 387 8.81 9.60 -7.66
N GLU A 388 8.01 10.17 -6.76
CA GLU A 388 7.47 11.52 -6.94
C GLU A 388 8.48 12.61 -6.56
N SER A 389 8.43 13.74 -7.25
CA SER A 389 9.17 14.94 -6.88
C SER A 389 8.20 16.06 -6.52
N MET A 390 8.03 16.32 -5.22
CA MET A 390 7.22 17.43 -4.71
C MET A 390 7.63 18.77 -5.34
N SER A 391 8.93 18.97 -5.57
CA SER A 391 9.44 20.19 -6.21
C SER A 391 9.00 20.29 -7.68
N ALA A 392 8.98 19.16 -8.41
CA ALA A 392 8.52 19.09 -9.78
C ALA A 392 7.01 19.32 -9.87
N GLU A 393 6.23 18.69 -9.00
CA GLU A 393 4.78 18.84 -8.98
C GLU A 393 4.35 20.24 -8.56
N SER A 394 5.08 20.88 -7.63
CA SER A 394 4.83 22.29 -7.28
C SER A 394 5.04 23.22 -8.47
N ARG A 395 6.10 23.00 -9.27
CA ARG A 395 6.33 23.77 -10.52
C ARG A 395 5.28 23.42 -11.57
N ALA A 396 4.87 22.17 -11.67
CA ALA A 396 3.82 21.71 -12.57
C ALA A 396 2.49 22.37 -12.24
N LEU A 397 2.13 22.48 -10.96
CA LEU A 397 0.92 23.16 -10.49
C LEU A 397 0.88 24.63 -10.92
N ALA A 398 1.99 25.35 -10.78
CA ALA A 398 2.10 26.73 -11.22
C ALA A 398 1.90 26.86 -12.76
N ASN A 399 2.47 25.94 -13.53
CA ASN A 399 2.26 25.89 -14.98
C ASN A 399 0.83 25.49 -15.35
N PHE A 400 0.23 24.51 -14.66
CA PHE A 400 -1.15 24.08 -14.84
C PHE A 400 -2.10 25.25 -14.66
N GLN A 401 -2.00 25.98 -13.54
CA GLN A 401 -2.81 27.17 -13.29
C GLN A 401 -2.59 28.26 -14.34
N LYS A 402 -1.35 28.42 -14.84
CA LYS A 402 -1.06 29.38 -15.91
C LYS A 402 -1.73 28.99 -17.22
N ILE A 403 -1.73 27.71 -17.58
CA ILE A 403 -2.28 27.18 -18.83
C ILE A 403 -3.81 27.13 -18.78
N TYR A 404 -4.36 26.49 -17.74
CA TYR A 404 -5.77 26.16 -17.59
C TYR A 404 -6.57 27.13 -16.72
N LYS A 405 -5.93 28.15 -16.12
CA LYS A 405 -6.61 29.24 -15.36
C LYS A 405 -7.47 28.78 -14.17
N ARG A 406 -7.17 27.61 -13.63
CA ARG A 406 -7.82 27.01 -12.45
C ARG A 406 -6.84 26.07 -11.75
N ASN A 407 -7.20 25.63 -10.55
CA ASN A 407 -6.49 24.54 -9.86
C ASN A 407 -6.83 23.19 -10.53
N PRO A 408 -5.89 22.23 -10.53
CA PRO A 408 -6.17 20.88 -10.97
C PRO A 408 -7.16 20.22 -10.01
N ASP A 409 -8.09 19.46 -10.58
CA ASP A 409 -8.97 18.56 -9.85
C ASP A 409 -8.40 17.14 -9.99
N TYR A 410 -7.76 16.62 -8.95
CA TYR A 410 -7.12 15.30 -8.99
C TYR A 410 -8.13 14.13 -9.06
N SER A 411 -9.43 14.40 -8.88
CA SER A 411 -10.47 13.40 -9.21
C SER A 411 -10.72 13.30 -10.72
N ASN A 412 -10.22 14.25 -11.51
CA ASN A 412 -10.24 14.24 -12.96
C ASN A 412 -8.90 13.72 -13.51
N ALA A 413 -8.94 12.52 -14.08
CA ALA A 413 -7.77 11.87 -14.66
C ALA A 413 -7.01 12.74 -15.68
N TYR A 414 -7.68 13.62 -16.42
CA TYR A 414 -7.01 14.51 -17.38
C TYR A 414 -6.18 15.61 -16.71
N ASP A 415 -6.63 16.11 -15.57
CA ASP A 415 -5.90 17.13 -14.82
C ASP A 415 -4.67 16.53 -14.16
N GLU A 416 -4.83 15.33 -13.58
CA GLU A 416 -3.72 14.57 -13.04
C GLU A 416 -2.67 14.30 -14.13
N VAL A 417 -3.07 13.74 -15.26
CA VAL A 417 -2.16 13.52 -16.40
C VAL A 417 -1.48 14.82 -16.84
N ALA A 418 -2.19 15.95 -16.88
CA ALA A 418 -1.58 17.23 -17.21
C ALA A 418 -0.48 17.64 -16.22
N VAL A 419 -0.74 17.50 -14.92
CA VAL A 419 0.24 17.78 -13.86
C VAL A 419 1.44 16.86 -14.00
N LYS A 420 1.24 15.55 -14.25
CA LYS A 420 2.33 14.58 -14.38
C LYS A 420 3.18 14.80 -15.64
N ILE A 421 2.56 15.14 -16.79
CA ILE A 421 3.30 15.55 -17.99
C ILE A 421 4.13 16.81 -17.70
N LEU A 422 3.56 17.79 -17.00
CA LEU A 422 4.26 19.04 -16.65
C LEU A 422 5.40 18.83 -15.64
N ALA A 423 5.25 17.87 -14.72
CA ALA A 423 6.22 17.60 -13.67
C ALA A 423 7.43 16.81 -14.19
N TYR A 424 7.16 15.73 -14.92
CA TYR A 424 8.16 14.72 -15.28
C TYR A 424 8.53 14.71 -16.75
N GLY A 425 7.80 15.45 -17.59
CA GLY A 425 8.03 15.45 -19.03
C GLY A 425 7.72 14.09 -19.67
N LEU A 426 6.55 13.54 -19.40
CA LEU A 426 6.12 12.29 -20.02
C LEU A 426 6.06 12.42 -21.56
N ARG A 427 6.37 11.34 -22.27
CA ARG A 427 6.33 11.26 -23.75
C ARG A 427 5.23 10.29 -24.20
N PRO A 428 3.97 10.75 -24.38
CA PRO A 428 2.87 9.87 -24.75
C PRO A 428 3.04 9.27 -26.16
N GLU A 429 2.74 7.99 -26.31
CA GLU A 429 2.58 7.32 -27.61
C GLU A 429 1.09 7.07 -27.94
N PRO A 430 0.68 7.17 -29.23
CA PRO A 430 1.48 7.56 -30.38
C PRO A 430 1.68 9.08 -30.48
N ARG A 431 2.89 9.50 -30.88
CA ARG A 431 3.21 10.91 -31.12
C ARG A 431 2.43 11.47 -32.32
N ASP A 432 1.81 12.63 -32.13
CA ASP A 432 1.10 13.37 -33.19
C ASP A 432 1.69 14.78 -33.37
N THR A 433 2.56 14.90 -34.38
CA THR A 433 3.23 16.18 -34.72
C THR A 433 2.25 17.28 -35.17
N VAL A 434 1.07 16.93 -35.68
CA VAL A 434 0.03 17.90 -36.06
C VAL A 434 -0.62 18.47 -34.80
N ARG A 435 -0.92 17.62 -33.81
CA ARG A 435 -1.42 18.06 -32.51
C ARG A 435 -0.36 18.88 -31.76
N GLU A 436 0.91 18.48 -31.79
CA GLU A 436 2.00 19.24 -31.18
C GLU A 436 2.15 20.63 -31.79
N LEU A 437 2.00 20.78 -33.11
CA LEU A 437 1.98 22.11 -33.74
C LEU A 437 0.85 22.99 -33.18
N GLY A 438 -0.33 22.40 -32.93
CA GLY A 438 -1.43 23.04 -32.22
C GLY A 438 -1.04 23.46 -30.80
N GLY A 439 -0.41 22.55 -30.05
CA GLY A 439 0.13 22.81 -28.71
C GLY A 439 1.15 23.95 -28.68
N VAL A 440 2.09 23.99 -29.63
CA VAL A 440 3.08 25.07 -29.79
C VAL A 440 2.38 26.42 -30.03
N ASN A 441 1.31 26.45 -30.82
CA ASN A 441 0.55 27.68 -31.05
C ASN A 441 -0.12 28.18 -29.76
N ILE A 442 -0.71 27.27 -28.98
CA ILE A 442 -1.33 27.60 -27.69
C ILE A 442 -0.26 28.06 -26.69
N PHE A 443 0.87 27.35 -26.59
CA PHE A 443 2.01 27.71 -25.76
C PHE A 443 2.48 29.14 -26.06
N ARG A 444 2.74 29.46 -27.34
CA ARG A 444 3.16 30.81 -27.75
C ARG A 444 2.16 31.90 -27.34
N ASN A 445 0.86 31.61 -27.42
CA ASN A 445 -0.18 32.55 -27.00
C ASN A 445 -0.21 32.77 -25.47
N ILE A 446 0.17 31.76 -24.68
CA ILE A 446 0.18 31.83 -23.20
C ILE A 446 1.49 32.43 -22.67
N TYR A 447 2.63 32.05 -23.25
CA TYR A 447 3.97 32.37 -22.75
C TYR A 447 4.66 33.50 -23.51
N GLY A 448 4.25 33.80 -24.75
CA GLY A 448 4.80 34.88 -25.56
C GLY A 448 6.12 34.56 -26.27
N TYR A 449 6.59 33.31 -26.21
CA TYR A 449 7.81 32.85 -26.88
C TYR A 449 7.65 31.40 -27.40
N THR A 450 8.53 30.98 -28.31
CA THR A 450 8.57 29.61 -28.86
C THR A 450 9.26 28.67 -27.87
N PRO A 451 8.77 27.43 -27.64
CA PRO A 451 9.41 26.51 -26.69
C PRO A 451 10.88 26.26 -27.06
N THR A 452 11.76 26.36 -26.07
CA THR A 452 13.22 26.20 -26.28
C THR A 452 13.89 25.26 -25.27
N SER A 453 13.30 25.06 -24.10
CA SER A 453 13.77 24.14 -23.05
C SER A 453 12.91 22.87 -22.99
N ALA A 454 13.40 21.82 -22.32
CA ALA A 454 12.59 20.62 -22.08
C ALA A 454 11.29 20.94 -21.34
N VAL A 455 11.36 21.77 -20.30
CA VAL A 455 10.19 22.23 -19.53
C VAL A 455 9.18 22.99 -20.40
N ASP A 456 9.62 23.79 -21.37
CA ASP A 456 8.69 24.42 -22.32
C ASP A 456 7.97 23.37 -23.19
N TRP A 457 8.71 22.35 -23.63
CA TRP A 457 8.16 21.25 -24.42
C TRP A 457 7.24 20.36 -23.59
N ASP A 458 7.49 20.19 -22.29
CA ASP A 458 6.60 19.47 -21.37
C ASP A 458 5.28 20.20 -21.22
N ALA A 459 5.30 21.54 -21.16
CA ALA A 459 4.08 22.35 -21.23
C ALA A 459 3.34 22.19 -22.55
N VAL A 460 4.04 22.15 -23.69
CA VAL A 460 3.44 21.85 -24.99
C VAL A 460 2.78 20.46 -24.99
N ARG A 461 3.44 19.43 -24.45
CA ARG A 461 2.89 18.08 -24.37
C ARG A 461 1.67 18.02 -23.46
N ALA A 462 1.70 18.69 -22.31
CA ALA A 462 0.56 18.75 -21.41
C ALA A 462 -0.66 19.39 -22.10
N ILE A 463 -0.47 20.52 -22.79
CA ILE A 463 -1.53 21.17 -23.59
C ILE A 463 -2.09 20.22 -24.67
N THR A 464 -1.23 19.40 -25.26
CA THR A 464 -1.55 18.60 -26.45
C THR A 464 -2.25 17.29 -26.12
N TYR A 465 -1.76 16.60 -25.08
CA TYR A 465 -2.04 15.19 -24.84
C TYR A 465 -2.80 14.92 -23.54
N SER A 466 -2.77 15.83 -22.56
CA SER A 466 -3.41 15.54 -21.27
C SER A 466 -4.92 15.42 -21.31
N GLY A 467 -5.59 16.04 -22.28
CA GLY A 467 -7.05 16.16 -22.32
C GLY A 467 -7.62 17.20 -21.35
N ALA A 468 -6.80 17.81 -20.49
CA ALA A 468 -7.24 18.84 -19.57
C ALA A 468 -7.76 20.07 -20.31
N THR A 469 -8.76 20.72 -19.74
CA THR A 469 -9.41 21.89 -20.34
C THR A 469 -9.34 23.10 -19.41
N ARG A 470 -9.25 24.26 -20.06
CA ARG A 470 -9.11 25.59 -19.45
C ARG A 470 -10.44 26.18 -19.00
#